data_AF-W1XX36-F1
#
_entry.id   AF-W1XX36-F1
#
_cell.length_a   1.000
_cell.length_b   1.000
_cell.length_c   1.000
_cell.angle_alpha   90.00
_cell.angle_beta   90.00
_cell.angle_gamma   90.00
#
_symmetry.space_group_name_H-M   'P 1'
#
loop_
_entity.id
_entity.type
_entity.pdbx_description
1 polymer ?
#
loop_
_entity_poly.entity_id
_entity_poly.type
_entity_poly.pdbx_seq_one_letter_code
_entity_poly.pdbx_strand_id
1 'polypeptide(L)'
;MDYQSLKAVQALDNVPDFVREVPEGTSAILFQTESYSKETVDENLAFIKDKLKDIPTAIPSLYSQDPKEYDSWWAIRKGILPIVGGQRRKGTTVITEDVCFQIEDFTKGIEML
;
A
#
# COMPACT_ATOMS: atom_id res chain seq x y z
N MET A 1 2.15 2.50 -2.32
CA MET A 1 1.46 3.66 -1.70
C MET A 1 2.53 4.46 -1.00
N ASP A 2 2.72 5.70 -1.39
CA ASP A 2 3.74 6.58 -0.80
C ASP A 2 3.28 7.14 0.55
N TYR A 3 4.16 7.86 1.24
CA TYR A 3 3.88 8.44 2.55
C TYR A 3 2.66 9.38 2.51
N GLN A 4 2.51 10.23 1.49
CA GLN A 4 1.39 11.18 1.44
C GLN A 4 0.06 10.46 1.24
N SER A 5 0.02 9.40 0.44
CA SER A 5 -1.17 8.54 0.32
C SER A 5 -1.54 7.88 1.66
N LEU A 6 -0.55 7.35 2.38
CA LEU A 6 -0.77 6.71 3.69
C LEU A 6 -1.27 7.74 4.71
N LYS A 7 -0.69 8.94 4.73
CA LYS A 7 -1.12 10.04 5.58
C LYS A 7 -2.56 10.47 5.30
N ALA A 8 -2.97 10.54 4.04
CA ALA A 8 -4.33 10.94 3.66
C ALA A 8 -5.40 9.99 4.23
N VAL A 9 -5.12 8.69 4.30
CA VAL A 9 -6.09 7.70 4.78
C VAL A 9 -6.14 7.58 6.31
N GLN A 10 -5.20 8.17 7.06
CA GLN A 10 -5.13 8.03 8.54
C GLN A 10 -6.39 8.49 9.27
N ALA A 11 -7.20 9.36 8.64
CA ALA A 11 -8.44 9.88 9.20
C ALA A 11 -9.63 8.90 9.09
N LEU A 12 -9.49 7.77 8.41
CA LEU A 12 -10.54 6.75 8.33
C LEU A 12 -10.65 5.96 9.64
N ASP A 13 -11.87 5.63 10.04
CA ASP A 13 -12.13 4.91 11.30
C ASP A 13 -11.56 3.48 11.28
N ASN A 14 -11.61 2.80 10.14
CA ASN A 14 -11.22 1.39 9.99
C ASN A 14 -9.78 1.20 9.49
N VAL A 15 -8.92 2.20 9.65
CA VAL A 15 -7.52 2.08 9.24
C VAL A 15 -6.70 1.44 10.36
N PRO A 16 -5.97 0.34 10.06
CA PRO A 16 -5.05 -0.31 10.99
C PRO A 16 -4.07 0.66 11.66
N ASP A 17 -3.76 0.40 12.91
CA ASP A 17 -2.90 1.27 13.73
C ASP A 17 -1.51 1.48 13.11
N PHE A 18 -0.95 0.47 12.44
CA PHE A 18 0.35 0.59 11.77
C PHE A 18 0.39 1.69 10.69
N VAL A 19 -0.76 2.07 10.12
CA VAL A 19 -0.85 3.18 9.15
C VAL A 19 -0.89 4.54 9.85
N ARG A 20 -1.32 4.62 11.11
CA ARG A 20 -1.29 5.85 11.90
C ARG A 20 0.13 6.19 12.36
N GLU A 21 0.99 5.18 12.53
CA GLU A 21 2.35 5.31 13.08
C GLU A 21 3.47 5.28 12.02
N VAL A 22 3.16 5.33 10.72
CA VAL A 22 4.21 5.23 9.68
C VAL A 22 5.15 6.44 9.70
N PRO A 23 6.48 6.21 9.75
CA PRO A 23 7.45 7.30 9.65
C PRO A 23 7.35 8.08 8.34
N GLU A 24 7.70 9.35 8.38
CA GLU A 24 7.82 10.17 7.16
C GLU A 24 8.87 9.59 6.20
N GLY A 25 8.58 9.67 4.90
CA GLY A 25 9.44 9.10 3.85
C GLY A 25 9.29 7.59 3.64
N THR A 26 8.36 6.94 4.33
CA THR A 26 8.08 5.51 4.11
C THR A 26 7.12 5.28 2.94
N SER A 27 7.19 4.09 2.35
CA SER A 27 6.21 3.60 1.39
C SER A 27 5.71 2.25 1.83
N ALA A 28 4.44 1.95 1.52
CA ALA A 28 3.84 0.66 1.73
C ALA A 28 3.58 -0.04 0.39
N ILE A 29 3.90 -1.33 0.35
CA ILE A 29 3.57 -2.22 -0.76
C ILE A 29 2.55 -3.24 -0.25
N LEU A 30 1.44 -3.38 -0.97
CA LEU A 30 0.41 -4.36 -0.68
C LEU A 30 0.49 -5.47 -1.74
N PHE A 31 0.67 -6.71 -1.30
CA PHE A 31 0.72 -7.89 -2.16
C PHE A 31 -0.52 -8.75 -1.92
N GLN A 32 -1.00 -9.39 -2.99
CA GLN A 32 -2.05 -10.40 -2.94
C GLN A 32 -1.64 -11.59 -3.80
N THR A 33 -1.82 -12.79 -3.25
CA THR A 33 -1.70 -14.05 -3.98
C THR A 33 -3.01 -14.80 -3.84
N GLU A 34 -3.52 -15.31 -4.96
CA GLU A 34 -4.77 -16.08 -5.01
C GLU A 34 -4.56 -17.31 -5.87
N SER A 35 -5.24 -18.40 -5.51
CA SER A 35 -5.28 -19.64 -6.29
C SER A 35 -6.59 -20.38 -6.00
N TYR A 36 -6.97 -21.29 -6.88
CA TYR A 36 -8.08 -22.22 -6.67
C TYR A 36 -7.75 -23.31 -5.63
N SER A 37 -6.48 -23.44 -5.24
CA SER A 37 -6.01 -24.38 -4.23
C SER A 37 -5.36 -23.62 -3.06
N LYS A 38 -5.74 -24.00 -1.84
CA LYS A 38 -5.14 -23.44 -0.63
C LYS A 38 -3.65 -23.77 -0.54
N GLU A 39 -3.28 -24.97 -0.97
CA GLU A 39 -1.90 -25.45 -0.98
C GLU A 39 -1.01 -24.52 -1.82
N THR A 40 -1.46 -24.12 -3.02
CA THR A 40 -0.73 -23.17 -3.85
C THR A 40 -0.62 -21.78 -3.21
N VAL A 41 -1.66 -21.30 -2.53
CA VAL A 41 -1.59 -20.01 -1.80
C VAL A 41 -0.56 -20.08 -0.69
N ASP A 42 -0.53 -21.18 0.06
CA ASP A 42 0.40 -21.38 1.17
C ASP A 42 1.85 -21.51 0.65
N GLU A 43 2.08 -22.19 -0.48
CA GLU A 43 3.39 -22.26 -1.16
C GLU A 43 3.87 -20.87 -1.63
N ASN A 44 3.01 -20.10 -2.29
CA ASN A 44 3.33 -18.74 -2.72
C ASN A 44 3.65 -17.84 -1.53
N LEU A 45 2.88 -17.94 -0.45
CA LEU A 45 3.10 -17.18 0.77
C LEU A 45 4.44 -17.53 1.42
N ALA A 46 4.81 -18.81 1.45
CA ALA A 46 6.11 -19.26 1.96
C ALA A 46 7.27 -18.71 1.11
N PHE A 47 7.13 -18.77 -0.22
CA PHE A 47 8.12 -18.21 -1.14
C PHE A 47 8.30 -16.70 -0.95
N ILE A 48 7.21 -15.94 -0.89
CA ILE A 48 7.24 -14.49 -0.67
C ILE A 48 7.92 -14.16 0.66
N LYS A 49 7.56 -14.85 1.75
CA LYS A 49 8.19 -14.66 3.06
C LYS A 49 9.70 -14.90 3.01
N ASP A 50 10.15 -15.97 2.34
CA ASP A 50 11.58 -16.24 2.18
C ASP A 50 12.32 -15.13 1.43
N LYS A 51 11.72 -14.57 0.37
CA LYS A 51 12.33 -13.50 -0.43
C LYS A 51 12.37 -12.14 0.26
N LEU A 52 11.40 -11.87 1.15
CA LEU A 52 11.29 -10.58 1.83
C LEU A 52 12.04 -10.53 3.17
N LYS A 53 12.44 -11.68 3.75
CA LYS A 53 12.96 -11.75 5.13
C LYS A 53 14.19 -10.87 5.40
N ASP A 54 15.05 -10.68 4.39
CA ASP A 54 16.30 -9.94 4.50
C ASP A 54 16.17 -8.48 4.03
N ILE A 55 14.97 -8.06 3.59
CA ILE A 55 14.71 -6.68 3.15
C ILE A 55 14.39 -5.83 4.39
N PRO A 56 15.14 -4.75 4.66
CA PRO A 56 14.84 -3.86 5.76
C PRO A 56 13.47 -3.18 5.58
N THR A 57 12.62 -3.27 6.60
CA THR A 57 11.29 -2.65 6.60
C THR A 57 11.12 -1.75 7.83
N ALA A 58 10.46 -0.61 7.65
CA ALA A 58 10.15 0.30 8.77
C ALA A 58 9.22 -0.33 9.82
N ILE A 59 8.34 -1.22 9.36
CA ILE A 59 7.41 -2.02 10.19
C ILE A 59 7.53 -3.47 9.70
N PRO A 60 7.53 -4.49 10.59
CA PRO A 60 7.55 -5.88 10.18
C PRO A 60 6.45 -6.21 9.16
N SER A 61 6.79 -7.01 8.14
CA SER A 61 5.82 -7.42 7.11
C SER A 61 4.64 -8.17 7.74
N LEU A 62 3.42 -7.72 7.41
CA LEU A 62 2.17 -8.31 7.87
C LEU A 62 1.60 -9.26 6.81
N TYR A 63 0.97 -10.34 7.25
CA TYR A 63 0.37 -11.36 6.38
C TYR A 63 -0.93 -11.83 6.99
N SER A 64 -1.99 -11.94 6.18
CA SER A 64 -3.27 -12.46 6.65
C SER A 64 -3.99 -13.27 5.58
N GLN A 65 -4.75 -14.27 6.02
CA GLN A 65 -5.75 -14.98 5.22
C GLN A 65 -7.17 -14.71 5.75
N ASP A 66 -7.34 -13.89 6.81
CA ASP A 66 -8.65 -13.49 7.32
C ASP A 66 -9.25 -12.41 6.41
N PRO A 67 -10.43 -12.64 5.80
CA PRO A 67 -11.13 -11.64 5.00
C PRO A 67 -11.27 -10.30 5.68
N LYS A 68 -11.60 -10.27 6.97
CA LYS A 68 -11.78 -9.00 7.69
C LYS A 68 -10.50 -8.19 7.74
N GLU A 69 -9.36 -8.85 7.89
CA GLU A 69 -8.07 -8.19 8.03
C GLU A 69 -7.56 -7.71 6.66
N TYR A 70 -7.48 -8.58 5.65
CA TYR A 70 -7.00 -8.15 4.33
C TYR A 70 -7.95 -7.15 3.64
N ASP A 71 -9.27 -7.23 3.89
CA ASP A 71 -10.22 -6.26 3.36
C ASP A 71 -9.98 -4.87 3.95
N SER A 72 -9.57 -4.78 5.22
CA SER A 72 -9.18 -3.51 5.84
C SER A 72 -7.95 -2.90 5.16
N TRP A 73 -6.98 -3.73 4.75
CA TRP A 73 -5.79 -3.29 4.02
C TRP A 73 -6.12 -2.82 2.60
N TRP A 74 -7.05 -3.51 1.93
CA TRP A 74 -7.55 -3.07 0.63
C TRP A 74 -8.41 -1.81 0.73
N ALA A 75 -9.13 -1.60 1.82
CA ALA A 75 -9.90 -0.38 2.05
C ALA A 75 -8.98 0.87 2.06
N ILE A 76 -7.78 0.76 2.63
CA ILE A 76 -6.75 1.80 2.54
C ILE A 76 -6.45 2.13 1.07
N ARG A 77 -6.06 1.13 0.27
CA ARG A 77 -5.67 1.34 -1.14
C ARG A 77 -6.80 1.93 -1.98
N LYS A 78 -8.06 1.53 -1.72
CA LYS A 78 -9.26 2.04 -2.40
C LYS A 78 -9.63 3.45 -1.94
N GLY A 79 -9.36 3.78 -0.68
CA GLY A 79 -9.73 5.05 -0.05
C GLY A 79 -8.86 6.25 -0.45
N ILE A 80 -7.64 6.04 -0.94
CA ILE A 80 -6.68 7.14 -1.21
C ILE A 80 -7.28 8.21 -2.12
N LEU A 81 -7.71 7.84 -3.33
CA LEU A 81 -8.19 8.81 -4.32
C LEU A 81 -9.44 9.61 -3.87
N PRO A 82 -10.52 8.98 -3.36
CA PRO A 82 -11.70 9.73 -2.92
C PRO A 82 -11.41 10.64 -1.73
N ILE A 83 -10.51 10.25 -0.83
CA ILE A 83 -10.15 11.08 0.34
C ILE A 83 -9.30 12.26 -0.09
N VAL A 84 -8.25 12.01 -0.89
CA VAL A 84 -7.40 13.08 -1.41
C VAL A 84 -8.23 14.07 -2.21
N GLY A 85 -9.19 13.60 -3.02
CA GLY A 85 -10.14 14.43 -3.75
C GLY A 85 -11.08 15.24 -2.86
N GLY A 86 -11.69 14.60 -1.86
CA GLY A 86 -12.67 15.21 -0.97
C GLY A 86 -12.08 16.24 0.00
N GLN A 87 -10.81 16.08 0.39
CA GLN A 87 -10.11 16.98 1.31
C GLN A 87 -9.47 18.20 0.62
N ARG A 88 -9.60 18.32 -0.70
CA ARG A 88 -9.08 19.47 -1.44
C ARG A 88 -9.80 20.76 -1.06
N ARG A 89 -9.08 21.87 -1.15
CA ARG A 89 -9.66 23.21 -0.98
C ARG A 89 -10.73 23.45 -2.04
N LYS A 90 -11.82 24.12 -1.66
CA LYS A 90 -12.89 24.54 -2.59
C LYS A 90 -12.29 25.31 -3.77
N GLY A 91 -12.79 25.02 -4.97
CA GLY A 91 -12.28 25.63 -6.21
C GLY A 91 -10.99 25.00 -6.75
N THR A 92 -10.52 23.89 -6.18
CA THR A 92 -9.38 23.12 -6.72
C THR A 92 -9.84 21.73 -7.19
N THR A 93 -9.05 21.11 -8.07
CA THR A 93 -9.27 19.74 -8.56
C THR A 93 -8.06 18.87 -8.28
N VAL A 94 -8.27 17.56 -8.23
CA VAL A 94 -7.20 16.57 -8.33
C VAL A 94 -6.91 16.34 -9.81
N ILE A 95 -5.64 16.25 -10.15
CA ILE A 95 -5.17 15.78 -11.45
C ILE A 95 -4.56 14.40 -11.19
N THR A 96 -5.02 13.40 -11.92
CA THR A 96 -4.48 12.04 -11.85
C THR A 96 -3.66 11.79 -13.10
N GLU A 97 -2.42 11.38 -12.91
CA GLU A 97 -1.50 11.03 -13.99
C GLU A 97 -1.10 9.57 -13.82
N ASP A 98 -1.06 8.84 -14.94
CA ASP A 98 -0.55 7.48 -15.00
C ASP A 98 0.74 7.51 -15.83
N VAL A 99 1.85 7.16 -15.20
CA VAL A 99 3.20 7.30 -15.74
C VAL A 99 3.94 5.98 -15.67
N CYS A 100 4.54 5.58 -16.79
CA CYS A 100 5.30 4.36 -16.90
C CYS A 100 6.80 4.67 -16.94
N PHE A 101 7.57 4.01 -16.07
CA PHE A 101 9.02 4.06 -16.07
C PHE A 101 9.61 2.70 -16.44
N GLN A 102 10.79 2.69 -17.04
CA GLN A 102 11.62 1.48 -17.08
C GLN A 102 12.01 1.08 -15.65
N ILE A 103 12.22 -0.20 -15.38
CA ILE A 103 12.46 -0.66 -14.00
C ILE A 103 13.75 -0.07 -13.43
N GLU A 104 14.76 0.15 -14.27
CA GLU A 104 16.04 0.77 -13.92
C GLU A 104 15.90 2.25 -13.54
N ASP A 105 14.85 2.91 -14.05
CA ASP A 105 14.56 4.33 -13.83
C ASP A 105 13.42 4.56 -12.84
N PHE A 106 12.78 3.50 -12.33
CA PHE A 106 11.55 3.58 -11.52
C PHE A 106 11.71 4.48 -10.29
N THR A 107 12.79 4.31 -9.53
CA THR A 107 13.01 5.09 -8.30
C THR A 107 13.27 6.56 -8.59
N LYS A 108 14.12 6.86 -9.58
CA LYS A 108 14.40 8.23 -10.04
C LYS A 108 13.15 8.90 -10.58
N GLY A 109 12.34 8.14 -11.34
CA GLY A 109 11.08 8.60 -11.91
C GLY A 109 10.09 9.03 -10.84
N ILE A 110 9.96 8.24 -9.76
CA ILE A 110 9.09 8.59 -8.63
C ILE A 110 9.60 9.82 -7.86
N GLU A 111 10.91 9.99 -7.69
CA GLU A 111 11.49 11.16 -6.99
C GLU A 111 11.27 12.50 -7.73
N MET A 112 10.96 12.46 -9.02
CA MET A 112 10.70 13.65 -9.84
C MET A 112 9.25 14.14 -9.79
N LEU A 113 8.33 13.36 -9.19
CA LEU A 113 6.90 13.66 -9.07
C LEU A 113 6.58 14.34 -7.73
#